data_AF-A0A1Y1N3G9-F1
#
_entry.id   AF-A0A1Y1N3G9-F1
#
_cell.length_a   1.000
_cell.length_b   1.000
_cell.length_c   1.000
_cell.angle_alpha   90.00
_cell.angle_beta   90.00
_cell.angle_gamma   90.00
#
_symmetry.space_group_name_H-M   'P 1'
#
loop_
_entity.id
_entity.type
_entity.pdbx_description
1 polymer ?
#
loop_
_entity_poly.entity_id
_entity_poly.type
_entity_poly.pdbx_seq_one_letter_code
_entity_poly.pdbx_strand_id
1 'polypeptide(L)'
;TSISADDLANLDILITSLWVPSHVGISGNVKADRAAIEARNETTEKVWISSSNDVNKYLKKKMDVLWQQTWQQYNTHLNRVHTPINGWRAPLSLPRKDMTSLHRLRIG
;
A
#
# COMPACT_ATOMS: atom_id res chain seq x y z
N THR A 1 -7.29 11.80 -10.54
CA THR A 1 -8.26 11.55 -11.62
C THR A 1 -7.51 10.87 -12.74
N SER A 2 -7.59 9.54 -12.80
CA SER A 2 -6.91 8.75 -13.82
C SER A 2 -7.82 8.72 -15.06
N ILE A 3 -7.35 9.27 -16.17
CA ILE A 3 -8.07 9.26 -17.45
C ILE A 3 -8.01 7.81 -17.99
N SER A 4 -9.16 7.20 -18.20
CA SER A 4 -9.30 5.86 -18.79
C SER A 4 -9.04 5.91 -20.31
N ALA A 5 -8.67 4.78 -20.91
CA ALA A 5 -8.61 4.65 -22.37
C ALA A 5 -9.97 4.97 -23.03
N ASP A 6 -11.06 4.67 -22.33
CA ASP A 6 -12.43 4.98 -22.77
C ASP A 6 -12.72 6.49 -22.79
N ASP A 7 -12.12 7.24 -21.86
CA ASP A 7 -12.26 8.71 -21.80
C ASP A 7 -11.55 9.38 -22.98
N LEU A 8 -10.47 8.77 -23.48
CA LEU A 8 -9.68 9.27 -24.61
C LEU A 8 -10.31 8.90 -25.96
N ALA A 9 -10.97 7.73 -26.04
CA ALA A 9 -11.76 7.33 -27.19
C ALA A 9 -12.97 8.26 -27.42
N ASN A 10 -13.61 8.74 -26.34
CA ASN A 10 -14.68 9.72 -26.41
C ASN A 10 -14.22 11.11 -26.91
N LEU A 11 -12.91 11.37 -26.96
CA LEU A 11 -12.31 12.59 -27.49
C LEU A 11 -11.76 12.42 -28.92
N ASP A 12 -11.96 11.26 -29.55
CA ASP A 12 -11.42 10.90 -30.87
C ASP A 12 -9.88 10.99 -30.95
N ILE A 13 -9.20 10.72 -29.83
CA ILE A 13 -7.74 10.77 -29.73
C ILE A 13 -7.17 9.36 -29.89
N LEU A 14 -6.42 9.13 -30.97
CA LEU A 14 -5.64 7.90 -31.16
C LEU A 14 -4.30 8.00 -30.43
N ILE A 15 -4.03 7.08 -29.50
CA ILE A 15 -2.77 7.01 -28.74
C ILE A 15 -2.01 5.75 -29.15
N THR A 16 -0.73 5.93 -29.51
CA THR A 16 0.21 4.83 -29.74
C THR A 16 1.39 4.97 -28.78
N SER A 17 1.73 3.89 -28.07
CA SER A 17 2.88 3.84 -27.18
C SER A 17 3.97 2.95 -27.77
N LEU A 18 5.19 3.47 -27.81
CA LEU A 18 6.37 2.75 -28.32
C LEU A 18 7.45 2.75 -27.25
N TRP A 19 8.12 1.62 -27.09
CA TRP A 19 9.31 1.53 -26.25
C TRP A 19 10.56 1.81 -27.07
N VAL A 20 11.48 2.59 -26.49
CA VAL A 20 12.82 2.83 -27.05
C VAL A 20 13.88 2.58 -25.97
N PRO A 21 15.05 2.03 -26.35
CA PRO A 21 16.13 1.85 -25.38
C PRO A 21 16.68 3.19 -24.90
N SER A 22 17.18 3.24 -23.67
CA SER A 22 17.82 4.45 -23.13
C SER A 22 19.24 4.63 -23.68
N HIS A 23 19.68 5.88 -23.79
CA HIS A 23 21.06 6.27 -24.12
C HIS A 23 21.63 5.77 -25.46
N VAL A 24 20.78 5.46 -26.44
CA VAL A 24 21.18 5.01 -27.81
C VAL A 24 21.36 6.17 -28.82
N GLY A 25 21.38 7.42 -28.35
CA GLY A 25 21.56 8.59 -29.21
C GLY A 25 20.31 9.05 -29.97
N ILE A 26 19.13 8.48 -29.69
CA ILE A 26 17.86 8.97 -30.23
C ILE A 26 17.60 10.38 -29.70
N SER A 27 17.74 11.40 -30.56
CA SER A 27 17.70 12.81 -30.16
C SER A 27 16.45 13.18 -29.36
N GLY A 28 15.28 12.67 -29.76
CA GLY A 28 14.01 12.91 -29.04
C GLY A 28 14.01 12.33 -27.62
N ASN A 29 14.49 11.08 -27.46
CA ASN A 29 14.59 10.43 -26.16
C ASN A 29 15.59 11.14 -25.23
N VAL A 30 16.75 11.54 -25.78
CA VAL A 30 17.79 12.26 -25.02
C VAL A 30 17.31 13.64 -24.56
N LYS A 31 16.54 14.36 -25.39
CA LYS A 31 15.94 15.64 -25.00
C LYS A 31 14.90 15.45 -23.90
N ALA A 32 14.04 14.43 -24.01
CA ALA A 32 13.05 14.12 -22.98
C ALA A 32 13.72 13.74 -21.65
N ASP A 33 14.77 12.91 -21.67
CA ASP A 33 15.54 12.52 -20.49
C ASP A 33 16.21 13.73 -19.81
N ARG A 34 16.83 14.62 -20.61
CA ARG A 34 17.42 15.87 -20.09
C ARG A 34 16.37 16.78 -19.45
N ALA A 35 15.23 16.98 -20.09
CA ALA A 35 14.15 17.80 -19.55
C ALA A 35 13.60 17.22 -18.23
N ALA A 36 13.47 15.89 -18.13
CA ALA A 36 13.07 15.24 -16.89
C ALA A 36 14.10 15.43 -15.76
N ILE A 37 15.40 15.37 -16.08
CA ILE A 37 16.50 15.64 -15.12
C ILE A 37 16.48 17.12 -14.67
N GLU A 38 16.26 18.06 -15.58
CA GLU A 38 16.17 19.49 -15.28
C GLU A 38 14.97 19.78 -14.37
N ALA A 39 13.78 19.29 -14.72
CA ALA A 39 12.56 19.42 -13.92
C ALA A 39 12.69 18.78 -12.52
N ARG A 40 13.48 17.71 -12.38
CA ARG A 40 13.78 17.12 -11.06
C ARG A 40 14.52 18.08 -10.13
N ASN A 41 15.39 18.93 -10.69
CA ASN A 41 16.23 19.84 -9.92
C ASN A 41 15.55 21.20 -9.68
N GLU A 42 14.48 21.51 -10.41
CA GLU A 42 13.59 22.62 -10.11
C GLU A 42 12.83 22.33 -8.81
N THR A 43 12.79 23.29 -7.90
CA THR A 43 12.07 23.22 -6.63
C THR A 43 10.56 23.21 -6.90
N THR A 44 10.05 22.07 -7.35
CA THR A 44 8.62 21.86 -7.50
C THR A 44 8.06 21.66 -6.10
N GLU A 45 7.02 22.43 -5.73
CA GLU A 45 6.23 22.11 -4.54
C GLU A 45 5.86 20.62 -4.60
N LYS A 46 6.16 19.86 -3.54
CA LYS A 46 5.81 18.45 -3.49
C LYS A 46 4.29 18.33 -3.53
N VAL A 47 3.74 18.19 -4.73
CA VAL A 47 2.36 17.77 -4.90
C VAL A 47 2.30 16.35 -4.35
N TRP A 48 1.62 16.18 -3.22
CA TRP A 48 1.34 14.86 -2.67
C TRP A 48 0.32 14.18 -3.57
N ILE A 49 0.79 13.59 -4.68
CA ILE A 49 -0.01 12.72 -5.54
C ILE A 49 -0.09 11.35 -4.87
N SER A 50 -0.55 11.32 -3.62
CA SER A 50 -0.95 10.07 -2.99
C SER A 50 -2.40 9.85 -3.32
N SER A 51 -2.72 8.72 -3.96
CA SER A 51 -4.11 8.31 -4.09
C SER A 51 -4.73 8.24 -2.69
N SER A 52 -6.02 8.51 -2.54
CA SER A 52 -6.72 8.33 -1.26
C SER A 52 -6.49 6.92 -0.68
N ASN A 53 -6.33 5.92 -1.55
CA ASN A 53 -5.95 4.57 -1.14
C ASN A 53 -4.56 4.49 -0.49
N ASP A 54 -3.57 5.21 -1.01
CA ASP A 54 -2.21 5.18 -0.48
C ASP A 54 -2.15 5.88 0.88
N VAL A 55 -2.86 7.01 1.01
CA VAL A 55 -3.02 7.71 2.30
C VAL A 55 -3.71 6.80 3.32
N ASN A 56 -4.80 6.15 2.94
CA ASN A 56 -5.52 5.23 3.82
C ASN A 56 -4.66 4.04 4.26
N LYS A 57 -3.90 3.44 3.35
CA LYS A 57 -2.96 2.35 3.67
C LYS A 57 -1.87 2.82 4.63
N TYR A 58 -1.31 4.01 4.38
CA TYR A 58 -0.30 4.59 5.25
C TYR A 58 -0.83 4.86 6.65
N LEU A 59 -2.00 5.51 6.76
CA LEU A 59 -2.65 5.80 8.04
C LEU A 59 -2.99 4.52 8.80
N LYS A 60 -3.54 3.51 8.12
CA LYS A 60 -3.82 2.20 8.73
C LYS A 60 -2.55 1.56 9.28
N LYS A 61 -1.47 1.54 8.51
CA LYS A 61 -0.18 1.00 8.97
C LYS A 61 0.35 1.75 10.20
N LYS A 62 0.23 3.08 10.22
CA LYS A 62 0.63 3.89 11.39
C LYS A 62 -0.23 3.59 12.61
N MET A 63 -1.54 3.48 12.42
CA MET A 63 -2.49 3.11 13.47
C MET A 63 -2.16 1.73 14.06
N ASP A 64 -1.91 0.74 13.22
CA ASP A 64 -1.56 -0.62 13.64
C ASP A 64 -0.27 -0.65 14.47
N VAL A 65 0.75 0.13 14.09
CA VAL A 65 1.98 0.25 14.88
C VAL A 65 1.73 0.83 16.25
N LEU A 66 0.97 1.94 16.33
CA LEU A 66 0.65 2.58 17.60
C LEU A 66 -0.17 1.65 18.50
N TRP A 67 -1.19 1.00 17.93
CA TRP A 67 -1.98 0.02 18.65
C TRP A 67 -1.14 -1.12 19.19
N GLN A 68 -0.22 -1.64 18.40
CA GLN A 68 0.65 -2.74 18.83
C GLN A 68 1.57 -2.32 19.97
N GLN A 69 2.13 -1.11 19.92
CA GLN A 69 2.97 -0.56 20.98
C GLN A 69 2.18 -0.38 22.28
N THR A 70 1.01 0.25 22.21
CA THR A 70 0.12 0.43 23.36
C THR A 70 -0.32 -0.91 23.92
N TRP A 71 -0.70 -1.85 23.07
CA TRP A 71 -1.11 -3.19 23.48
C TRP A 71 0.00 -3.92 24.24
N GLN A 72 1.25 -3.86 23.77
CA GLN A 72 2.40 -4.49 24.43
C GLN A 72 2.71 -3.93 25.83
N GLN A 73 2.20 -2.76 26.19
CA GLN A 73 2.41 -2.17 27.52
C GLN A 73 1.47 -2.73 28.58
N TYR A 74 0.38 -3.39 28.19
CA TYR A 74 -0.56 -3.99 29.15
C TYR A 74 -0.12 -5.39 29.58
N ASN A 75 -0.42 -5.75 30.83
CA ASN A 75 -0.20 -7.09 31.37
C ASN A 75 -1.52 -7.78 31.77
N THR A 76 -2.54 -7.66 30.91
CA THR A 76 -3.81 -8.36 31.10
C THR A 76 -3.69 -9.83 30.68
N HIS A 77 -4.58 -10.70 31.17
CA HIS A 77 -4.62 -12.10 30.73
C HIS A 77 -4.73 -12.19 29.21
N LEU A 78 -5.63 -11.40 28.61
CA LEU A 78 -5.83 -11.35 27.17
C LEU A 78 -4.57 -10.90 26.41
N ASN A 79 -3.83 -9.91 26.91
CA ASN A 79 -2.56 -9.51 26.29
C ASN A 79 -1.52 -10.64 26.29
N ARG A 80 -1.41 -11.38 27.40
CA ARG A 80 -0.49 -12.52 27.51
C ARG A 80 -0.85 -13.65 26.54
N VAL A 81 -2.14 -13.90 26.31
CA VAL A 81 -2.59 -14.95 25.39
C VAL A 81 -2.73 -14.49 23.93
N HIS A 82 -2.82 -13.18 23.68
CA HIS A 82 -2.94 -12.55 22.36
C HIS A 82 -1.96 -11.37 22.25
N THR A 83 -0.66 -11.63 22.09
CA THR A 83 0.35 -10.56 22.05
C THR A 83 0.32 -9.70 20.77
N PRO A 84 0.09 -10.22 19.55
CA PRO A 84 -0.08 -9.38 18.37
C PRO A 84 -1.53 -8.88 18.24
N ILE A 85 -1.71 -7.61 17.85
CA ILE A 85 -3.04 -7.02 17.57
C ILE A 85 -3.74 -7.69 16.39
N ASN A 86 -2.98 -8.38 15.54
CA ASN A 86 -3.44 -9.10 14.36
C ASN A 86 -4.26 -10.36 14.70
N GLY A 87 -4.51 -10.59 15.98
CA GLY A 87 -5.33 -11.68 16.50
C GLY A 87 -4.61 -13.03 16.48
N TRP A 88 -5.35 -14.03 16.96
CA TRP A 88 -4.91 -15.42 16.89
C TRP A 88 -5.19 -16.00 15.52
N ARG A 89 -4.19 -16.66 14.94
CA ARG A 89 -4.37 -17.49 13.75
C ARG A 89 -4.64 -18.91 14.22
N ALA A 90 -5.92 -19.30 14.17
CA ALA A 90 -6.31 -20.68 14.45
C ALA A 90 -5.60 -21.62 13.46
N PRO A 91 -5.19 -22.82 13.90
CA PRO A 91 -4.79 -23.87 12.97
C PRO A 91 -5.92 -24.11 11.96
N LEU A 92 -5.61 -23.94 10.67
CA LEU A 92 -6.55 -24.27 9.61
C LEU A 92 -6.80 -25.78 9.68
N SER A 93 -8.09 -26.18 9.77
CA SER A 93 -8.65 -27.55 9.76
C SER A 93 -9.25 -28.14 11.07
N LEU A 94 -9.51 -27.36 12.12
CA LEU A 94 -10.19 -27.90 13.31
C LEU A 94 -11.72 -27.93 13.17
N PRO A 95 -12.40 -29.02 13.61
CA PRO A 95 -13.84 -29.04 13.76
C PRO A 95 -14.33 -27.92 14.71
N ARG A 96 -15.53 -27.39 14.46
CA ARG A 96 -16.13 -26.27 15.23
C ARG A 96 -16.14 -26.51 16.75
N LYS A 97 -16.41 -27.76 17.16
CA LYS A 97 -16.40 -28.16 18.58
C LYS A 97 -15.03 -27.95 19.22
N ASP A 98 -13.96 -28.32 18.52
CA ASP A 98 -12.59 -28.28 19.03
C ASP A 98 -12.07 -26.85 19.02
N MET A 99 -12.41 -26.06 18.00
CA MET A 99 -12.19 -24.60 18.00
C MET A 99 -12.83 -23.93 19.21
N THR A 100 -14.07 -24.30 19.55
CA THR A 100 -14.81 -23.70 20.66
C THR A 100 -14.15 -24.05 22.00
N SER A 101 -13.79 -25.32 22.20
CA SER A 101 -13.05 -25.77 23.38
C SER A 101 -11.70 -25.07 23.51
N LEU A 102 -10.93 -24.96 22.43
CA LEU A 102 -9.65 -24.26 22.41
C LEU A 102 -9.80 -22.76 22.70
N HIS A 103 -10.85 -22.12 22.17
CA HIS A 103 -11.08 -20.70 22.42
C HIS A 103 -11.35 -20.45 23.91
N ARG A 104 -12.24 -21.24 24.53
CA ARG A 104 -12.54 -21.16 25.97
C ARG A 104 -11.30 -21.39 26.83
N LEU A 105 -10.53 -22.46 26.55
CA LEU A 105 -9.29 -22.72 27.27
C LEU A 105 -8.28 -21.58 27.17
N ARG A 106 -8.31 -20.82 26.07
CA ARG A 106 -7.32 -19.79 25.77
C ARG A 106 -7.66 -18.41 26.33
N ILE A 107 -8.94 -18.05 26.45
CA ILE A 107 -9.35 -16.74 27.00
C ILE A 107 -9.92 -16.82 28.42
N GLY A 108 -10.24 -18.02 28.91
CA GLY A 108 -10.97 -18.25 30.16
C GLY A 108 -12.45 -18.48 29.91
#